data_AF-A0A529NJZ1-F1
#
_entry.id   AF-A0A529NJZ1-F1
#
_cell.length_a   1.000
_cell.length_b   1.000
_cell.length_c   1.000
_cell.angle_alpha   90.00
_cell.angle_beta   90.00
_cell.angle_gamma   90.00
#
_symmetry.space_group_name_H-M   'P 1'
#
loop_
_entity.id
_entity.type
_entity.pdbx_description
1 polymer ?
#
loop_
_entity_poly.entity_id
_entity_poly.type
_entity_poly.pdbx_seq_one_letter_code
_entity_poly.pdbx_strand_id
1 'polypeptide(L)'
;AFCNQFQTDFNATRAMIEKIEAHGLFAPRQSKVTLEGGEVLNLTDFQVIDEAALNKLSDEAFLDLRKSGALGMLYCHLASSNSWTSLVYQASIRKARK
;
A
#
# COMPACT_ATOMS: atom_id res chain seq x y z
N ALA A 1 -19.73 21.81 7.57
CA ALA A 1 -19.70 20.36 7.87
C ALA A 1 -18.55 19.66 7.16
N PHE A 2 -18.49 19.70 5.82
CA PHE A 2 -17.45 19.02 5.03
C PHE A 2 -16.00 19.37 5.41
N CYS A 3 -15.62 20.65 5.45
CA CYS A 3 -14.22 21.03 5.70
C CYS A 3 -13.68 20.54 7.05
N ASN A 4 -14.52 20.52 8.08
CA ASN A 4 -14.13 20.01 9.41
C ASN A 4 -13.91 18.49 9.38
N GLN A 5 -14.79 17.75 8.70
CA GLN A 5 -14.65 16.30 8.54
C GLN A 5 -13.39 15.97 7.74
N PHE A 6 -13.18 16.65 6.60
CA PHE A 6 -11.98 16.48 5.79
C PHE A 6 -10.70 16.73 6.58
N GLN A 7 -10.65 17.81 7.38
CA GLN A 7 -9.48 18.10 8.20
C GLN A 7 -9.23 17.01 9.27
N THR A 8 -10.31 16.46 9.84
CA THR A 8 -10.24 15.37 10.81
C THR A 8 -9.67 14.11 10.17
N ASP A 9 -10.20 13.71 9.01
CA ASP A 9 -9.77 12.52 8.28
C ASP A 9 -8.33 12.66 7.77
N PHE A 10 -7.95 13.87 7.32
CA PHE A 10 -6.60 14.20 6.90
C PHE A 10 -5.60 14.03 8.06
N ASN A 11 -5.91 14.58 9.23
CA ASN A 11 -5.05 14.47 10.41
C ASN A 11 -4.93 13.02 10.89
N ALA A 12 -6.03 12.26 10.89
CA ALA A 12 -6.02 10.84 11.24
C ALA A 12 -5.15 10.03 10.28
N THR A 13 -5.29 10.28 8.96
CA THR A 13 -4.45 9.63 7.94
C THR A 13 -2.98 9.96 8.14
N ARG A 14 -2.63 11.23 8.39
CA ARG A 14 -1.25 11.64 8.64
C ARG A 14 -0.66 10.92 9.86
N ALA A 15 -1.35 10.96 11.00
CA ALA A 15 -0.87 10.33 12.23
C ALA A 15 -0.65 8.80 12.06
N MET A 16 -1.53 8.16 11.31
CA MET A 16 -1.39 6.75 10.97
C MET A 16 -0.16 6.48 10.08
N ILE A 17 0.06 7.27 9.03
CA ILE A 17 1.22 7.12 8.13
C ILE A 17 2.53 7.37 8.89
N GLU A 18 2.59 8.39 9.74
CA GLU A 18 3.75 8.67 10.60
C GLU A 18 4.07 7.48 11.52
N LYS A 19 3.05 6.77 12.04
CA LYS A 19 3.25 5.56 12.83
C LYS A 19 3.82 4.42 12.00
N ILE A 20 3.30 4.19 10.80
CA ILE A 20 3.80 3.13 9.90
C ILE A 20 5.26 3.40 9.51
N GLU A 21 5.60 4.66 9.23
CA GLU A 21 6.96 5.08 8.91
C GLU A 21 7.91 4.92 10.10
N ALA A 22 7.49 5.31 11.31
CA ALA A 22 8.30 5.17 12.52
C ALA A 22 8.68 3.71 12.83
N HIS A 23 7.85 2.75 12.42
CA HIS A 23 8.12 1.31 12.53
C HIS A 23 8.89 0.74 11.32
N GLY A 24 9.28 1.58 10.36
CA GLY A 24 10.11 1.18 9.21
C GLY A 24 9.41 0.23 8.23
N LEU A 25 8.08 0.32 8.12
CA LEU A 25 7.28 -0.66 7.38
C LEU A 25 7.10 -0.35 5.89
N PHE A 26 7.58 0.81 5.41
CA PHE A 26 7.55 1.15 4.00
C PHE A 26 8.77 0.60 3.28
N ALA A 27 8.54 -0.18 2.23
CA ALA A 27 9.58 -0.67 1.33
C ALA A 27 9.36 -0.12 -0.09
N PRO A 28 10.42 0.39 -0.76
CA PRO A 28 10.32 0.78 -2.15
C PRO A 28 10.05 -0.45 -3.01
N ARG A 29 9.12 -0.32 -3.95
CA ARG A 29 8.77 -1.40 -4.88
C ARG A 29 9.13 -0.97 -6.29
N GLN A 30 9.81 -1.86 -7.00
CA GLN A 30 9.95 -1.79 -8.44
C GLN A 30 9.28 -3.04 -9.02
N SER A 31 8.32 -2.85 -9.92
CA SER A 31 7.62 -3.95 -10.58
C SER A 31 7.82 -3.83 -12.08
N LYS A 32 8.43 -4.86 -12.67
CA LYS A 32 8.53 -5.03 -14.11
C LYS A 32 7.49 -6.06 -14.54
N VAL A 33 6.52 -5.62 -15.34
CA VAL A 33 5.46 -6.48 -15.86
C VAL A 33 5.63 -6.61 -17.35
N THR A 34 5.69 -7.84 -17.85
CA THR A 34 5.67 -8.10 -19.30
C THR A 34 4.23 -8.47 -19.69
N LEU A 35 3.64 -7.68 -20.58
CA LEU A 35 2.30 -7.93 -21.11
C LEU A 35 2.36 -9.01 -22.20
N GLU A 36 1.21 -9.63 -22.52
CA GLU A 36 1.12 -10.69 -23.54
C GLU A 36 1.65 -10.26 -24.92
N GLY A 37 1.61 -8.95 -25.24
CA GLY A 37 2.19 -8.38 -26.46
C GLY A 37 3.70 -8.14 -26.43
N GLY A 38 4.42 -8.59 -25.40
CA GLY A 38 5.87 -8.42 -25.23
C GLY A 38 6.30 -7.04 -24.73
N GLU A 39 5.36 -6.10 -24.57
CA GLU A 39 5.63 -4.80 -23.97
C GLU A 39 5.94 -4.93 -22.48
N VAL A 40 6.95 -4.19 -22.04
CA VAL A 40 7.36 -4.13 -20.64
C VAL A 40 6.84 -2.85 -20.02
N LEU A 41 6.05 -2.99 -18.96
CA LEU A 41 5.59 -1.90 -18.11
C LEU A 41 6.45 -1.86 -16.84
N ASN A 42 7.21 -0.79 -16.67
CA ASN A 42 8.00 -0.54 -15.45
C ASN A 42 7.20 0.37 -14.52
N LEU A 43 6.93 -0.12 -13.32
CA LEU A 43 6.33 0.67 -12.25
C LEU A 43 7.40 0.90 -11.20
N THR A 44 7.80 2.16 -11.09
CA THR A 44 8.82 2.67 -10.17
C THR A 44 8.19 3.69 -9.23
N ASP A 45 8.96 4.13 -8.24
CA ASP A 45 8.66 5.30 -7.41
C ASP A 45 7.39 5.17 -6.53
N PHE A 46 7.07 3.95 -6.10
CA PHE A 46 6.04 3.71 -5.09
C PHE A 46 6.54 2.86 -3.93
N GLN A 47 5.89 3.01 -2.78
CA GLN A 47 6.16 2.26 -1.56
C GLN A 47 5.05 1.22 -1.34
N VAL A 48 5.42 0.10 -0.74
CA VAL A 48 4.49 -0.93 -0.27
C VAL A 48 4.75 -1.24 1.20
N ILE A 49 3.80 -1.89 1.86
CA ILE A 49 4.04 -2.44 3.19
C ILE A 49 4.95 -3.67 3.08
N ASP A 50 6.04 -3.66 3.84
CA ASP A 50 6.90 -4.82 4.03
C ASP A 50 6.28 -5.78 5.06
N GLU A 51 5.63 -6.83 4.55
CA GLU A 51 5.03 -7.87 5.39
C GLU A 51 6.06 -8.62 6.25
N ALA A 52 7.28 -8.80 5.74
CA ALA A 52 8.33 -9.48 6.49
C ALA A 52 8.84 -8.61 7.65
N ALA A 53 8.93 -7.29 7.47
CA ALA A 53 9.22 -6.35 8.55
C ALA A 53 8.08 -6.31 9.59
N LEU A 54 6.83 -6.25 9.13
CA LEU A 54 5.64 -6.28 9.99
C LEU A 54 5.62 -7.52 10.89
N ASN A 55 5.90 -8.70 10.32
CA ASN A 55 5.91 -9.96 11.06
C ASN A 55 7.09 -10.12 12.02
N LYS A 56 8.10 -9.24 11.95
CA LYS A 56 9.27 -9.22 12.84
C LYS A 56 9.19 -8.17 13.94
N LEU A 57 8.13 -7.38 13.98
CA LEU A 57 7.91 -6.40 15.05
C LEU A 57 7.83 -7.10 16.41
N SER A 58 8.28 -6.39 17.45
CA SER A 58 7.99 -6.83 18.82
C SER A 58 6.50 -6.68 19.13
N ASP A 59 6.03 -7.37 20.16
CA ASP A 59 4.64 -7.27 20.63
C ASP A 59 4.27 -5.82 20.99
N GLU A 60 5.20 -5.07 21.59
CA GLU A 60 4.99 -3.67 21.94
C GLU A 60 4.83 -2.78 20.71
N ALA A 61 5.67 -2.98 19.69
CA ALA A 61 5.58 -2.25 18.42
C ALA A 61 4.29 -2.57 17.67
N PHE A 62 3.91 -3.85 17.63
CA PHE A 62 2.65 -4.30 17.04
C PHE A 62 1.43 -3.71 17.79
N LEU A 63 1.47 -3.67 19.12
CA LEU A 63 0.42 -3.05 19.94
C LEU A 63 0.32 -1.53 19.74
N ASP A 64 1.43 -0.83 19.51
CA ASP A 64 1.42 0.59 19.17
C ASP A 64 0.66 0.85 17.85
N LEU A 65 0.91 0.03 16.81
CA LEU A 65 0.19 0.09 15.54
C LEU A 65 -1.31 -0.21 15.68
N ARG A 66 -1.67 -1.15 16.56
CA ARG A 66 -3.08 -1.43 16.87
C ARG A 66 -3.75 -0.23 17.56
N LYS A 67 -3.09 0.36 18.56
CA LYS A 67 -3.62 1.49 19.33
C LYS A 67 -3.75 2.76 18.50
N SER A 68 -2.89 2.95 17.49
CA SER A 68 -2.96 4.08 16.57
C SER A 68 -4.04 3.92 15.48
N GLY A 69 -4.64 2.74 15.34
CA GLY A 69 -5.58 2.42 14.26
C GLY A 69 -4.92 2.06 12.93
N ALA A 70 -3.59 2.03 12.84
CA ALA A 70 -2.86 1.75 11.60
C ALA A 70 -3.04 0.33 11.07
N LEU A 71 -3.30 -0.63 11.97
CA LEU A 71 -3.32 -2.05 11.64
C LEU A 71 -4.34 -2.42 10.55
N GLY A 72 -5.51 -1.79 10.54
CA GLY A 72 -6.53 -2.04 9.51
C GLY A 72 -6.03 -1.65 8.11
N MET A 73 -5.36 -0.51 7.99
CA MET A 73 -4.82 -0.05 6.72
C MET A 73 -3.63 -0.88 6.24
N LEU A 74 -2.77 -1.35 7.14
CA LEU A 74 -1.68 -2.27 6.81
C LEU A 74 -2.20 -3.53 6.12
N TYR A 75 -3.18 -4.21 6.75
CA TYR A 75 -3.74 -5.44 6.18
C TYR A 75 -4.56 -5.19 4.92
N CYS A 76 -5.31 -4.09 4.83
CA CYS A 76 -6.01 -3.72 3.60
C CYS A 76 -5.02 -3.52 2.43
N HIS A 77 -3.89 -2.87 2.68
CA HIS A 77 -2.84 -2.70 1.68
C HIS A 77 -2.25 -4.05 1.24
N LEU A 78 -1.85 -4.89 2.19
CA LEU A 78 -1.33 -6.24 1.90
C LEU A 78 -2.33 -7.07 1.10
N ALA A 79 -3.61 -7.09 1.50
CA ALA A 79 -4.67 -7.79 0.78
C ALA A 79 -4.86 -7.26 -0.64
N SER A 80 -4.85 -5.93 -0.82
CA SER A 80 -5.00 -5.29 -2.14
C SER A 80 -3.87 -5.67 -3.11
N SER A 81 -2.66 -5.92 -2.59
CA SER A 81 -1.51 -6.29 -3.43
C SER A 81 -1.73 -7.59 -4.20
N ASN A 82 -2.58 -8.50 -3.69
CA ASN A 82 -2.96 -9.73 -4.38
C ASN A 82 -3.77 -9.48 -5.67
N SER A 83 -4.28 -8.27 -5.86
CA SER A 83 -5.03 -7.88 -7.07
C SER A 83 -4.12 -7.52 -8.25
N TRP A 84 -2.79 -7.53 -8.07
CA TRP A 84 -1.86 -7.02 -9.08
C TRP A 84 -1.96 -7.72 -10.44
N THR A 85 -2.00 -9.05 -10.45
CA THR A 85 -2.16 -9.83 -11.68
C THR A 85 -3.45 -9.47 -12.42
N SER A 86 -4.54 -9.26 -11.68
CA SER A 86 -5.82 -8.83 -12.25
C SER A 86 -5.73 -7.43 -12.86
N LEU A 87 -5.08 -6.48 -12.17
CA LEU A 87 -4.87 -5.12 -12.69
C LEU A 87 -4.02 -5.10 -13.97
N VAL A 88 -2.97 -5.90 -14.02
CA VAL A 88 -2.13 -6.08 -15.22
C VAL A 88 -2.95 -6.61 -16.39
N TYR A 89 -3.77 -7.65 -16.16
CA TYR A 89 -4.65 -8.21 -17.17
C TYR A 89 -5.70 -7.19 -17.66
N GLN A 90 -6.29 -6.41 -16.76
CA GLN A 90 -7.22 -5.35 -17.17
C GLN A 90 -6.53 -4.24 -17.99
N ALA A 91 -5.27 -3.93 -17.67
CA ALA A 91 -4.47 -2.98 -18.45
C ALA A 91 -4.20 -3.49 -19.88
N SER A 92 -3.90 -4.79 -20.05
CA SER A 92 -3.69 -5.38 -21.38
C SER A 92 -4.97 -5.34 -22.23
N ILE A 93 -6.12 -5.70 -21.65
CA ILE A 93 -7.43 -5.63 -22.35
C ILE A 93 -7.74 -4.20 -22.80
N ARG A 94 -7.56 -3.20 -21.92
CA ARG A 94 -7.86 -1.80 -22.26
C ARG A 94 -7.00 -1.29 -23.41
N LYS A 95 -5.74 -1.72 -23.50
CA LYS A 95 -4.85 -1.36 -24.60
C LYS A 95 -5.28 -2.01 -25.91
N ALA A 96 -5.66 -3.29 -25.91
CA ALA A 96 -6.13 -4.00 -27.11
C ALA A 96 -7.42 -3.43 -27.72
N ARG A 97 -8.20 -2.66 -26.94
CA ARG A 97 -9.42 -1.98 -27.39
C ARG A 97 -9.17 -0.59 -28.00
N LYS A 98 -7.97 -0.01 -27.83
CA LYS A 98 -7.57 1.26 -28.43
C LYS A 98 -6.83 1.01 -29.74
#